data_AF-A0A1Z1W543-F1
#
_entry.id   AF-A0A1Z1W543-F1
#
_cell.length_a   1.000
_cell.length_b   1.000
_cell.length_c   1.000
_cell.angle_alpha   90.00
_cell.angle_beta   90.00
_cell.angle_gamma   90.00
#
_symmetry.space_group_name_H-M   'P 1'
#
loop_
_entity.id
_entity.type
_entity.pdbx_description
1 polymer ?
#
loop_
_entity_poly.entity_id
_entity_poly.type
_entity_poly.pdbx_seq_one_letter_code
_entity_poly.pdbx_strand_id
1 'polypeptide(L)'
;MPLLALPPFLTRRKEAAMPETTVEPDKTGPNVLMRFLTQGGAIVVVTGSGLYGLEDNHWKCLGCDDTDNVIGRYDWDARDKANDHATHCRAMPKPEA
;
A
#
# COMPACT_ATOMS: atom_id res chain seq x y z
N MET A 1 -23.62 23.51 -44.10
CA MET A 1 -23.14 23.45 -42.70
C MET A 1 -23.54 22.09 -42.14
N PRO A 2 -22.62 21.14 -41.91
CA PRO A 2 -23.00 19.84 -41.37
C PRO A 2 -23.12 19.90 -39.84
N LEU A 3 -24.22 19.36 -39.33
CA LEU A 3 -24.47 19.08 -37.92
C LEU A 3 -23.50 18.01 -37.44
N LEU A 4 -22.67 18.34 -36.44
CA LEU A 4 -21.81 17.38 -35.75
C LEU A 4 -22.68 16.47 -34.87
N ALA A 5 -22.74 15.19 -35.22
CA ALA A 5 -23.32 14.15 -34.37
C ALA A 5 -22.35 13.79 -33.24
N LEU A 6 -22.82 13.84 -31.99
CA LEU A 6 -22.10 13.37 -30.81
C LEU A 6 -22.08 11.83 -30.75
N PRO A 7 -20.97 11.19 -30.33
CA PRO A 7 -20.88 9.73 -30.32
C PRO A 7 -21.64 9.10 -29.13
N PRO A 8 -22.30 7.94 -29.33
CA PRO A 8 -23.12 7.29 -28.31
C PRO A 8 -22.26 6.33 -27.46
N PHE A 9 -21.44 6.85 -26.55
CA PHE A 9 -20.60 5.97 -25.70
C PHE A 9 -20.55 6.38 -24.22
N LEU A 10 -21.67 6.82 -23.66
CA LEU A 10 -21.82 6.92 -22.20
C LEU A 10 -22.80 5.86 -21.69
N THR A 11 -22.42 4.58 -21.82
CA THR A 11 -23.05 3.52 -21.03
C THR A 11 -22.61 3.69 -19.58
N ARG A 12 -23.57 4.12 -18.74
CA ARG A 12 -23.46 4.23 -17.28
C ARG A 12 -22.86 2.95 -16.70
N ARG A 13 -21.62 3.03 -16.20
CA ARG A 13 -21.04 1.95 -15.39
C ARG A 13 -21.92 1.79 -14.15
N LYS A 14 -22.53 0.61 -14.01
CA LYS A 14 -23.24 0.20 -12.80
C LYS A 14 -22.17 0.04 -11.73
N GLU A 15 -22.19 0.91 -10.72
CA GLU A 15 -21.31 0.82 -9.55
C GLU A 15 -21.64 -0.50 -8.85
N ALA A 16 -20.72 -1.46 -8.96
CA ALA A 16 -20.73 -2.61 -8.07
C ALA A 16 -20.27 -2.09 -6.70
N ALA A 17 -21.19 -2.06 -5.74
CA ALA A 17 -20.88 -1.74 -4.36
C ALA A 17 -19.74 -2.67 -3.89
N MET A 18 -18.58 -2.09 -3.61
CA MET A 18 -17.50 -2.79 -2.92
C MET A 18 -17.95 -2.99 -1.47
N PRO A 19 -18.01 -4.22 -0.95
CA PRO A 19 -18.25 -4.42 0.47
C PRO A 19 -17.07 -3.81 1.24
N GLU A 20 -17.34 -2.80 2.06
CA GLU A 20 -16.40 -2.33 3.07
C GLU A 20 -16.27 -3.44 4.12
N THR A 21 -15.24 -4.27 3.98
CA THR A 21 -14.80 -5.14 5.06
C THR A 21 -14.05 -4.25 6.06
N THR A 22 -14.76 -3.71 7.04
CA THR A 22 -14.15 -3.12 8.23
C THR A 22 -13.48 -4.23 9.02
N VAL A 23 -12.21 -4.49 8.73
CA VAL A 23 -11.35 -5.32 9.57
C VAL A 23 -10.90 -4.43 10.71
N GLU A 24 -11.48 -4.62 11.90
CA GLU A 24 -10.94 -4.02 13.11
C GLU A 24 -9.51 -4.56 13.30
N PRO A 25 -8.48 -3.70 13.43
CA PRO A 25 -7.12 -4.19 13.56
C PRO A 25 -6.97 -4.90 14.91
N ASP A 26 -6.71 -6.20 14.83
CA ASP A 26 -6.27 -7.03 15.95
C ASP A 26 -5.05 -6.36 16.61
N LYS A 27 -5.24 -5.89 17.85
CA LYS A 27 -4.26 -5.12 18.63
C LYS A 27 -3.05 -5.94 19.11
N THR A 28 -2.83 -7.14 18.60
CA THR A 28 -1.84 -8.09 19.14
C THR A 28 -0.65 -8.34 18.20
N GLY A 29 -0.64 -7.74 17.01
CA GLY A 29 0.50 -7.70 16.10
C GLY A 29 1.07 -6.28 15.95
N PRO A 30 2.28 -6.11 15.38
CA PRO A 30 2.77 -4.79 15.03
C PRO A 30 1.74 -4.14 14.09
N ASN A 31 1.12 -3.03 14.52
CA ASN A 31 -0.03 -2.46 13.82
C ASN A 31 0.38 -2.10 12.39
N VAL A 32 -0.27 -2.70 11.40
CA VAL A 32 -0.03 -2.37 9.99
C VAL A 32 -0.60 -0.99 9.73
N LEU A 33 0.27 -0.02 9.51
CA LEU A 33 -0.10 1.37 9.26
C LEU A 33 -0.55 1.56 7.81
N MET A 34 0.19 0.97 6.86
CA MET A 34 -0.16 1.03 5.44
C MET A 34 0.59 0.00 4.60
N ARG A 35 0.23 -0.07 3.31
CA ARG A 35 0.84 -0.96 2.31
C ARG A 35 1.11 -0.20 1.02
N PHE A 36 2.24 -0.49 0.39
CA PHE A 36 2.59 -0.05 -0.96
C PHE A 36 2.74 -1.25 -1.89
N LEU A 37 2.51 -1.03 -3.19
CA LEU A 37 2.74 -2.05 -4.21
C LEU A 37 4.05 -1.74 -4.95
N THR A 38 4.89 -2.75 -5.10
CA THR A 38 6.10 -2.66 -5.94
C THR A 38 5.72 -2.70 -7.43
N GLN A 39 6.64 -2.36 -8.32
CA GLN A 39 6.44 -2.53 -9.77
C GLN A 39 6.15 -3.99 -10.17
N GLY A 40 6.66 -4.96 -9.41
CA GLY A 40 6.38 -6.39 -9.60
C GLY A 40 5.08 -6.85 -8.93
N GLY A 41 4.36 -5.97 -8.24
CA GLY A 41 3.11 -6.29 -7.56
C GLY A 41 3.29 -6.92 -6.17
N ALA A 42 4.51 -7.08 -5.67
CA ALA A 42 4.72 -7.44 -4.27
C ALA A 42 4.26 -6.32 -3.33
N ILE A 43 3.99 -6.69 -2.08
CA ILE A 43 3.55 -5.75 -1.04
C ILE A 43 4.74 -5.31 -0.21
N VAL A 44 4.87 -4.00 -0.02
CA VAL A 44 5.69 -3.40 1.04
C VAL A 44 4.75 -3.00 2.17
N VAL A 45 4.98 -3.52 3.37
CA VAL A 45 4.15 -3.23 4.55
C VAL A 45 4.89 -2.26 5.46
N VAL A 46 4.16 -1.27 5.97
CA VAL A 46 4.64 -0.39 7.05
C VAL A 46 3.93 -0.81 8.32
N THR A 47 4.68 -1.04 9.38
CA THR A 47 4.18 -1.46 10.70
C THR A 47 4.72 -0.56 11.80
N GLY A 48 3.95 -0.34 12.86
CA GLY A 48 4.39 0.43 14.03
C GLY A 48 3.20 1.00 14.77
N SER A 49 3.43 1.69 15.88
CA SER A 49 2.36 2.35 16.64
C SER A 49 1.70 3.49 15.87
N GLY A 50 2.39 4.09 14.88
CA GLY A 50 1.97 5.33 14.24
C GLY A 50 1.97 6.52 15.20
N LEU A 51 2.49 6.35 16.41
CA LEU A 51 2.60 7.38 17.43
C LEU A 51 3.96 8.08 17.30
N TYR A 52 3.91 9.39 17.44
CA TYR A 52 5.10 10.23 17.38
C TYR A 52 6.04 9.92 18.55
N GLY A 53 7.30 9.60 18.25
CA GLY A 53 8.36 9.49 19.25
C GLY A 53 8.50 8.12 19.93
N LEU A 54 7.75 7.10 19.50
CA LEU A 54 7.85 5.75 20.08
C LEU A 54 8.93 4.86 19.45
N GLU A 55 9.67 5.34 18.43
CA GLU A 55 10.77 4.59 17.79
C GLU A 55 10.40 3.12 17.57
N ASP A 56 9.27 2.87 16.93
CA ASP A 56 8.76 1.53 16.61
C ASP A 56 8.17 1.42 15.19
N ASN A 57 8.39 2.44 14.34
CA ASN A 57 7.91 2.43 12.98
C ASN A 57 8.91 1.75 12.05
N HIS A 58 8.41 0.80 11.28
CA HIS A 58 9.16 -0.11 10.45
C HIS A 58 8.53 -0.31 9.09
N TRP A 59 9.31 -0.71 8.09
CA TRP A 59 8.80 -1.22 6.82
C TRP A 59 9.53 -2.47 6.35
N LYS A 60 8.81 -3.35 5.64
CA LYS A 60 9.33 -4.57 5.04
C LYS A 60 8.68 -4.87 3.69
N CYS A 61 9.48 -5.24 2.70
CA CYS A 61 9.03 -5.79 1.43
C CYS A 61 8.83 -7.31 1.53
N LEU A 62 7.62 -7.78 1.24
CA LEU A 62 7.29 -9.21 1.26
C LEU A 62 7.76 -9.97 0.01
N GLY A 63 8.20 -9.24 -1.02
CA GLY A 63 8.74 -9.82 -2.26
C GLY A 63 10.23 -10.14 -2.18
N CYS A 64 11.06 -9.13 -1.87
CA CYS A 64 12.52 -9.27 -1.82
C CYS A 64 13.11 -9.33 -0.40
N ASP A 65 12.26 -9.30 0.63
CA ASP A 65 12.66 -9.30 2.05
C ASP A 65 13.46 -8.08 2.53
N ASP A 66 13.58 -7.04 1.71
CA ASP A 66 14.21 -5.78 2.11
C ASP A 66 13.40 -5.08 3.22
N THR A 67 14.09 -4.37 4.11
CA THR A 67 13.51 -3.79 5.32
C THR A 67 14.36 -2.61 5.78
N ASP A 68 13.83 -1.76 6.66
CA ASP A 68 14.71 -0.83 7.36
C ASP A 68 15.71 -1.54 8.28
N ASN A 69 16.89 -0.92 8.38
CA ASN A 69 17.94 -1.32 9.32
C ASN A 69 17.91 -0.46 10.61
N VAL A 70 17.06 0.56 10.64
CA VAL A 70 16.99 1.55 11.72
C VAL A 70 15.53 1.83 12.01
N ILE A 71 15.15 1.75 13.28
CA ILE A 71 13.80 2.02 13.71
C ILE A 71 13.48 3.51 13.51
N GLY A 72 12.40 3.80 12.78
CA GLY A 72 11.96 5.18 12.56
C GLY A 72 11.35 5.78 13.81
N ARG A 73 11.94 6.87 14.34
CA ARG A 73 11.32 7.68 15.40
C ARG A 73 9.97 8.25 14.98
N TYR A 74 9.83 8.51 13.69
CA TYR A 74 8.64 9.07 13.10
C TYR A 74 8.03 8.10 12.08
N ASP A 75 6.70 8.07 12.00
CA ASP A 75 5.99 7.22 11.06
C ASP A 75 6.29 7.62 9.61
N TRP A 76 6.43 8.92 9.34
CA TRP A 76 6.69 9.44 7.99
C TRP A 76 8.02 8.92 7.41
N ASP A 77 9.07 8.74 8.23
CA ASP A 77 10.35 8.18 7.78
C ASP A 77 10.18 6.77 7.20
N ALA A 78 9.43 5.91 7.91
CA ALA A 78 9.18 4.54 7.47
C ALA A 78 8.30 4.52 6.21
N ARG A 79 7.31 5.41 6.13
CA ARG A 79 6.41 5.54 4.98
C ARG A 79 7.13 6.01 3.73
N ASP A 80 7.99 7.02 3.85
CA ASP A 80 8.76 7.57 2.73
C ASP A 80 9.74 6.54 2.18
N LYS A 81 10.48 5.84 3.05
CA LYS A 81 11.41 4.77 2.64
C LYS A 81 10.69 3.58 2.01
N ALA A 82 9.56 3.16 2.59
CA ALA A 82 8.76 2.08 2.02
C ALA A 82 8.23 2.43 0.64
N ASN A 83 7.75 3.66 0.46
CA ASN A 83 7.28 4.16 -0.83
C ASN A 83 8.42 4.27 -1.84
N ASP A 84 9.56 4.83 -1.44
CA ASP A 84 10.77 4.91 -2.27
C ASP A 84 11.19 3.52 -2.76
N HIS A 85 11.30 2.54 -1.85
CA HIS A 85 11.59 1.15 -2.23
C HIS A 85 10.54 0.59 -3.22
N ALA A 86 9.25 0.82 -2.96
CA ALA A 86 8.17 0.35 -3.83
C ALA A 86 8.26 0.91 -5.26
N THR A 87 8.73 2.17 -5.41
CA THR A 87 8.89 2.78 -6.75
C THR A 87 9.97 2.12 -7.60
N HIS A 88 10.94 1.41 -7.01
CA HIS A 88 12.06 0.79 -7.73
C HIS A 88 12.01 -0.74 -7.73
N CYS A 89 11.38 -1.35 -6.73
CA CYS A 89 11.38 -2.79 -6.56
C CYS A 89 10.51 -3.49 -7.62
N ARG A 90 11.06 -4.57 -8.20
CA ARG A 90 10.38 -5.42 -9.20
C ARG A 90 10.10 -6.83 -8.67
N ALA A 91 10.19 -7.03 -7.36
CA ALA A 91 9.88 -8.31 -6.75
C ALA A 91 8.39 -8.64 -6.96
N MET A 92 8.13 -9.90 -7.30
CA MET A 92 6.79 -10.45 -7.41
C MET A 92 6.29 -10.93 -6.04
N PRO A 93 4.96 -11.02 -5.82
CA PRO A 93 4.42 -11.69 -4.64
C PRO A 93 4.98 -13.12 -4.52
N LYS A 94 5.37 -13.50 -3.30
CA LYS A 94 5.73 -14.89 -3.01
C LYS A 94 4.47 -15.76 -3.09
N PRO A 95 4.57 -16.99 -3.62
CA PRO A 95 3.44 -17.91 -3.61
C PRO A 95 2.98 -18.17 -2.18
N GLU A 96 1.67 -18.28 -1.98
CA GLU A 96 1.11 -18.74 -0.72
C GLU A 96 1.56 -20.19 -0.50
N ALA A 97 2.12 -20.46 0.67
CA ALA A 97 2.71 -21.75 1.04
C ALA A 97 1.64 -22.79 1.43
#